data_AF-A0A496R6G4-F1
#
_entry.id   AF-A0A496R6G4-F1
#
_cell.length_a   1.000
_cell.length_b   1.000
_cell.length_c   1.000
_cell.angle_alpha   90.00
_cell.angle_beta   90.00
_cell.angle_gamma   90.00
#
_symmetry.space_group_name_H-M   'P 1'
#
loop_
_entity.id
_entity.type
_entity.pdbx_description
1 polymer ?
#
loop_
_entity_poly.entity_id
_entity_poly.type
_entity_poly.pdbx_seq_one_letter_code
_entity_poly.pdbx_strand_id
1 'polypeptide(L)'
;MELRRALTIFRLQKRIPIESLNSIFRELVKKYHPDKVREHPGWAHERMSEINDAYETLAEWLSHPPEEKKTAPTVKEARENPVRTDEELFRRETPAVSSVDRNIFYPVFNSFLNGLGVYYQYGLDNPAYRAEGVRRFRYREAFRTIQKARDKLEVYSKMKRHPVFLAASRFSRLTAAEIELGEPEYKERMKYRKFDDRFRLARRSFDDAIKEIFFPELIPKHLTGRAVSGIYACYTSFVLYLTVFTEGERRNAAILMTARYDALMDLLELRNNGILEF
;
A
#
# COMPACT_ATOMS: atom_id res chain seq x y z
N MET A 1 30.53 5.44 -3.46
CA MET A 1 31.41 4.74 -4.43
C MET A 1 31.51 5.59 -5.70
N GLU A 2 32.56 5.46 -6.54
CA GLU A 2 32.61 6.15 -7.84
C GLU A 2 31.62 5.53 -8.87
N LEU A 3 30.92 6.38 -9.64
CA LEU A 3 29.90 5.96 -10.61
C LEU A 3 30.41 4.93 -11.64
N ARG A 4 31.63 5.09 -12.16
CA ARG A 4 32.22 4.15 -13.13
C ARG A 4 32.39 2.75 -12.53
N ARG A 5 32.78 2.67 -11.26
CA ARG A 5 32.90 1.39 -10.53
C ARG A 5 31.53 0.77 -10.31
N ALA A 6 30.52 1.57 -9.95
CA ALA A 6 29.15 1.08 -9.78
C ALA A 6 28.56 0.52 -11.09
N LEU A 7 28.73 1.23 -12.21
CA LEU A 7 28.33 0.76 -13.55
C LEU A 7 29.01 -0.56 -13.93
N THR A 8 30.29 -0.74 -13.55
CA THR A 8 31.04 -1.97 -13.82
C THR A 8 30.50 -3.16 -13.00
N ILE A 9 30.19 -2.95 -11.72
CA ILE A 9 29.60 -3.99 -10.84
C ILE A 9 28.27 -4.49 -11.40
N PHE A 10 27.41 -3.57 -11.86
CA PHE A 10 26.12 -3.91 -12.46
C PHE A 10 26.18 -4.23 -13.95
N ARG A 11 27.36 -4.18 -14.57
CA ARG A 11 27.61 -4.43 -16.00
C ARG A 11 26.72 -3.57 -16.91
N LEU A 12 26.51 -2.31 -16.53
CA LEU A 12 25.68 -1.37 -17.27
C LEU A 12 26.54 -0.55 -18.23
N GLN A 13 26.20 -0.57 -19.51
CA GLN A 13 26.84 0.24 -20.54
C GLN A 13 26.08 1.54 -20.84
N LYS A 14 24.80 1.62 -20.44
CA LYS A 14 23.90 2.76 -20.68
C LYS A 14 22.93 2.95 -19.52
N ARG A 15 22.27 4.11 -19.47
CA ARG A 15 21.13 4.34 -18.57
C ARG A 15 20.03 3.33 -18.84
N ILE A 16 19.47 2.78 -17.77
CA ILE A 16 18.35 1.83 -17.79
C ILE A 16 17.24 2.35 -16.87
N PRO A 17 15.98 1.90 -17.03
CA PRO A 17 14.92 2.17 -16.07
C PRO A 17 15.27 1.66 -14.68
N ILE A 18 14.78 2.34 -13.63
CA ILE A 18 15.08 1.98 -12.23
C ILE A 18 14.57 0.58 -11.88
N GLU A 19 13.48 0.13 -12.51
CA GLU A 19 12.92 -1.21 -12.35
C GLU A 19 13.90 -2.29 -12.84
N SER A 20 14.62 -2.00 -13.92
CA SER A 20 15.66 -2.89 -14.44
C SER A 20 16.87 -2.95 -13.51
N LEU A 21 17.25 -1.81 -12.90
CA LEU A 21 18.30 -1.79 -11.87
C LEU A 21 17.90 -2.65 -10.66
N ASN A 22 16.64 -2.54 -10.21
CA ASN A 22 16.09 -3.32 -9.09
C ASN A 22 16.12 -4.82 -9.37
N SER A 23 15.84 -5.23 -10.62
CA SER A 23 15.91 -6.63 -11.01
C SER A 23 17.34 -7.17 -10.93
N ILE A 24 18.31 -6.45 -11.50
CA ILE A 24 19.73 -6.84 -11.49
C ILE A 24 20.26 -6.88 -10.05
N PHE A 25 19.90 -5.90 -9.21
CA PHE A 25 20.27 -5.89 -7.80
C PHE A 25 19.80 -7.15 -7.07
N ARG A 26 18.52 -7.53 -7.25
CA ARG A 26 17.97 -8.75 -6.64
C ARG A 26 18.69 -10.01 -7.08
N GLU A 27 19.13 -10.09 -8.33
CA GLU A 27 19.92 -11.22 -8.83
C GLU A 27 21.31 -11.26 -8.18
N LEU A 28 21.97 -10.11 -8.06
CA LEU A 28 23.26 -10.00 -7.38
C LEU A 28 23.15 -10.36 -5.89
N VAL A 29 22.15 -9.83 -5.18
CA VAL A 29 21.87 -10.18 -3.77
C VAL A 29 21.67 -11.69 -3.64
N LYS A 30 20.83 -12.31 -4.48
CA LYS A 30 20.61 -13.76 -4.47
C LYS A 30 21.87 -14.58 -4.74
N LYS A 31 22.88 -14.01 -5.41
CA LYS A 31 24.13 -14.70 -5.74
C LYS A 31 25.17 -14.53 -4.64
N TYR A 32 25.24 -13.36 -4.00
CA TYR A 32 26.32 -12.98 -3.09
C TYR A 32 25.87 -12.85 -1.62
N HIS A 33 24.61 -13.14 -1.28
CA HIS A 33 24.11 -13.05 0.10
C HIS A 33 24.93 -13.94 1.06
N PRO A 34 25.33 -13.43 2.24
CA PRO A 34 26.11 -14.17 3.23
C PRO A 34 25.50 -15.52 3.62
N ASP A 35 24.17 -15.60 3.76
CA ASP A 35 23.48 -16.85 4.09
C ASP A 35 23.62 -17.96 3.03
N LYS A 36 23.88 -17.58 1.77
CA LYS A 36 24.02 -18.50 0.64
C LYS A 36 25.48 -18.87 0.39
N VAL A 37 26.42 -17.95 0.64
CA VAL A 37 27.86 -18.16 0.48
C VAL A 37 28.50 -18.38 1.85
N ARG A 38 28.18 -19.53 2.46
CA ARG A 38 28.60 -19.87 3.82
C ARG A 38 30.08 -20.22 3.95
N GLU A 39 30.69 -20.68 2.86
CA GLU A 39 32.09 -21.11 2.83
C GLU A 39 33.07 -19.93 2.98
N HIS A 40 32.66 -18.72 2.57
CA HIS A 40 33.49 -17.51 2.60
C HIS A 40 32.70 -16.29 3.09
N PRO A 41 32.34 -16.23 4.39
CA PRO A 41 31.43 -15.20 4.91
C PRO A 41 32.02 -13.79 4.84
N GLY A 42 33.34 -13.64 5.04
CA GLY A 42 34.01 -12.33 4.94
C GLY A 42 33.95 -11.76 3.53
N TRP A 43 34.22 -12.59 2.52
CA TRP A 43 34.12 -12.20 1.11
C TRP A 43 32.68 -11.90 0.69
N ALA A 44 31.72 -12.70 1.16
CA ALA A 44 30.31 -12.48 0.87
C ALA A 44 29.80 -11.17 1.47
N HIS A 45 30.23 -10.85 2.70
CA HIS A 45 29.92 -9.59 3.35
C HIS A 45 30.52 -8.40 2.60
N GLU A 46 31.81 -8.45 2.25
CA GLU A 46 32.48 -7.42 1.46
C GLU A 46 31.78 -7.19 0.12
N ARG A 47 31.43 -8.27 -0.59
CA ARG A 47 30.72 -8.18 -1.87
C ARG A 47 29.31 -7.64 -1.74
N MET A 48 28.57 -8.01 -0.70
CA MET A 48 27.23 -7.48 -0.46
C MET A 48 27.28 -5.97 -0.17
N SER A 49 28.26 -5.53 0.63
CA SER A 49 28.48 -4.10 0.88
C SER A 49 28.83 -3.35 -0.41
N GLU A 50 29.73 -3.88 -1.24
CA GLU A 50 30.04 -3.28 -2.54
C GLU A 50 28.82 -3.18 -3.48
N ILE A 51 27.96 -4.20 -3.48
CA ILE A 51 26.74 -4.23 -4.30
C ILE A 51 25.73 -3.18 -3.82
N ASN A 52 25.58 -3.01 -2.50
CA ASN A 52 24.70 -1.99 -1.91
C ASN A 52 25.19 -0.57 -2.23
N ASP A 53 26.48 -0.29 -2.01
CA ASP A 53 27.08 1.02 -2.31
C ASP A 53 26.93 1.38 -3.80
N ALA A 54 27.12 0.38 -4.68
CA ALA A 54 26.95 0.55 -6.11
C ALA A 54 25.49 0.81 -6.50
N TYR A 55 24.54 0.11 -5.86
CA TYR A 55 23.11 0.30 -6.09
C TYR A 55 22.66 1.71 -5.70
N GLU A 56 23.03 2.19 -4.51
CA GLU A 56 22.69 3.54 -4.05
C GLU A 56 23.23 4.62 -5.01
N THR A 57 24.50 4.48 -5.40
CA THR A 57 25.15 5.40 -6.37
C THR A 57 24.41 5.42 -7.71
N LEU A 58 23.97 4.26 -8.22
CA LEU A 58 23.24 4.17 -9.50
C LEU A 58 21.80 4.67 -9.39
N ALA A 59 21.12 4.39 -8.28
CA ALA A 59 19.76 4.86 -8.03
C ALA A 59 19.72 6.39 -7.96
N GLU A 60 20.71 7.01 -7.28
CA GLU A 60 20.86 8.46 -7.23
C GLU A 60 21.13 9.05 -8.62
N TRP A 61 22.05 8.46 -9.38
CA TRP A 61 22.39 8.92 -10.74
C TRP A 61 21.21 8.79 -11.73
N LEU A 62 20.42 7.72 -11.63
CA LEU A 62 19.22 7.54 -12.46
C LEU A 62 18.10 8.51 -12.07
N SER A 63 17.97 8.82 -10.78
CA SER A 63 16.96 9.77 -10.26
C SER A 63 17.30 11.24 -10.57
N HIS A 64 18.58 11.55 -10.78
CA HIS A 64 19.06 12.88 -11.14
C HIS A 64 19.74 12.87 -12.51
N PRO A 65 18.98 12.83 -13.62
CA PRO A 65 19.56 12.99 -14.94
C PRO A 65 20.32 14.33 -15.02
N PRO A 66 21.60 14.34 -15.47
CA PRO A 66 22.25 15.60 -15.80
C PRO A 66 21.40 16.32 -16.84
N GLU A 67 21.27 17.63 -16.72
CA GLU A 67 20.54 18.46 -17.68
C GLU A 67 21.19 18.37 -19.07
N GLU A 68 20.84 17.33 -19.81
CA GLU A 68 21.18 17.22 -21.22
C GLU A 68 20.33 18.24 -21.98
N LYS A 69 21.02 19.26 -22.51
CA LYS A 69 20.49 20.21 -23.49
C LYS A 69 19.74 19.43 -24.57
N LYS A 70 18.41 19.53 -24.53
CA LYS A 70 17.49 18.91 -25.50
C LYS A 70 17.86 19.35 -26.91
N THR A 71 18.55 18.49 -27.65
CA THR A 71 18.51 18.50 -29.11
C THR A 71 17.36 17.58 -29.51
N ALA A 72 16.40 18.17 -30.23
CA ALA A 72 15.18 17.51 -30.66
C ALA A 72 15.46 16.37 -31.66
N PRO A 73 14.62 15.32 -31.69
CA PRO A 73 14.35 14.61 -32.91
C PRO A 73 12.93 14.91 -33.38
N THR A 74 12.85 15.36 -34.63
CA THR A 74 11.62 15.39 -35.42
C THR A 74 11.36 13.98 -35.95
N VAL A 75 10.32 13.31 -35.48
CA VAL A 75 9.67 12.22 -36.22
C VAL A 75 8.17 12.50 -36.20
N LYS A 76 7.64 12.80 -37.38
CA LYS A 76 6.20 12.86 -37.64
C LYS A 76 5.70 11.42 -37.73
N GLU A 77 5.07 10.93 -36.68
CA GLU A 77 4.16 9.79 -36.78
C GLU A 77 2.72 10.31 -36.79
N ALA A 78 1.99 9.86 -37.81
CA ALA A 78 0.60 10.17 -38.04
C ALA A 78 -0.25 9.68 -36.86
N ARG A 79 -0.91 10.61 -36.18
CA ARG A 79 -1.93 10.30 -35.18
C ARG A 79 -3.18 9.82 -35.91
N GLU A 80 -3.40 8.52 -35.90
CA GLU A 80 -4.76 7.98 -35.92
C GLU A 80 -5.45 8.48 -34.64
N ASN A 81 -6.54 9.22 -34.80
CA ASN A 81 -7.37 9.62 -33.66
C ASN A 81 -8.02 8.36 -33.11
N PRO A 82 -7.73 7.94 -31.86
CA PRO A 82 -8.50 6.86 -31.24
C PRO A 82 -9.94 7.34 -31.13
N VAL A 83 -10.87 6.49 -31.57
CA VAL A 83 -12.30 6.68 -31.38
C VAL A 83 -12.54 6.80 -29.88
N ARG A 84 -12.82 8.02 -29.42
CA ARG A 84 -13.22 8.31 -28.04
C ARG A 84 -14.53 7.57 -27.79
N THR A 85 -14.49 6.49 -27.01
CA THR A 85 -15.71 5.85 -26.51
C THR A 85 -16.36 6.75 -25.46
N ASP A 86 -17.68 6.67 -25.33
CA ASP A 86 -18.46 7.45 -24.34
C ASP A 86 -17.99 7.23 -22.88
N GLU A 87 -17.17 6.20 -22.60
CA GLU A 87 -16.51 5.99 -21.31
C GLU A 87 -15.46 7.06 -20.96
N GLU A 88 -14.78 7.67 -21.94
CA GLU A 88 -13.78 8.73 -21.66
C GLU A 88 -14.42 10.05 -21.20
N LEU A 89 -15.67 10.32 -21.60
CA LEU A 89 -16.40 11.53 -21.21
C LEU A 89 -16.82 11.53 -19.73
N PHE A 90 -16.83 10.37 -19.07
CA PHE A 90 -17.15 10.24 -17.64
C PHE A 90 -15.94 10.15 -16.72
N ARG A 91 -14.72 9.95 -17.26
CA ARG A 91 -13.49 10.10 -16.46
C ARG A 91 -13.18 11.58 -16.30
N ARG A 92 -13.73 12.19 -15.24
CA ARG A 92 -13.21 13.47 -14.76
C ARG A 92 -11.70 13.29 -14.54
N GLU A 93 -10.89 13.91 -15.38
CA GLU A 93 -9.44 13.93 -15.22
C GLU A 93 -9.15 14.48 -13.82
N THR A 94 -8.79 13.59 -12.90
CA THR A 94 -8.42 14.01 -11.56
C THR A 94 -7.07 14.71 -11.70
N PRO A 95 -6.95 15.98 -11.28
CA PRO A 95 -5.71 16.72 -11.45
C PRO A 95 -4.57 16.03 -10.71
N ALA A 96 -3.35 16.17 -11.23
CA ALA A 96 -2.17 15.72 -10.51
C ALA A 96 -2.00 16.50 -9.21
N VAL A 97 -1.57 15.83 -8.14
CA VAL A 97 -1.26 16.48 -6.86
C VAL A 97 -0.07 17.42 -7.06
N SER A 98 -0.23 18.70 -6.68
CA SER A 98 0.84 19.69 -6.74
C SER A 98 2.05 19.27 -5.89
N SER A 99 3.26 19.73 -6.23
CA SER A 99 4.48 19.40 -5.46
C SER A 99 4.37 19.83 -3.98
N VAL A 100 3.79 21.01 -3.73
CA VAL A 100 3.53 21.51 -2.37
C VAL A 100 2.57 20.58 -1.62
N ASP A 101 1.50 20.13 -2.27
CA ASP A 101 0.53 19.24 -1.65
C ASP A 101 1.11 17.84 -1.43
N ARG A 102 1.98 17.34 -2.32
CA ARG A 102 2.71 16.08 -2.12
C ARG A 102 3.58 16.13 -0.85
N ASN A 103 4.30 17.24 -0.64
CA ASN A 103 5.15 17.44 0.53
C ASN A 103 4.37 17.53 1.85
N ILE A 104 3.08 17.85 1.80
CA ILE A 104 2.20 17.83 2.97
C ILE A 104 1.54 16.46 3.14
N PHE A 105 1.07 15.88 2.04
CA PHE A 105 0.29 14.65 2.01
C PHE A 105 1.11 13.44 2.47
N TYR A 106 2.24 13.17 1.80
CA TYR A 106 2.98 11.91 2.00
C TYR A 106 3.51 11.73 3.41
N PRO A 107 4.08 12.74 4.10
CA PRO A 107 4.51 12.57 5.48
C PRO A 107 3.36 12.14 6.41
N VAL A 108 2.15 12.65 6.17
CA VAL A 108 0.98 12.35 7.00
C VAL A 108 0.42 10.97 6.65
N PHE A 109 0.28 10.67 5.36
CA PHE A 109 -0.22 9.38 4.91
C PHE A 109 0.74 8.24 5.26
N ASN A 110 2.06 8.44 5.11
CA ASN A 110 3.07 7.48 5.55
C ASN A 110 3.07 7.32 7.07
N SER A 111 2.81 8.39 7.84
CA SER A 111 2.63 8.23 9.30
C SER A 111 1.41 7.36 9.63
N PHE A 112 0.32 7.45 8.86
CA PHE A 112 -0.84 6.58 9.02
C PHE A 112 -0.48 5.12 8.65
N LEU A 113 0.16 4.90 7.50
CA LEU A 113 0.60 3.58 7.06
C LEU A 113 1.61 2.95 8.03
N ASN A 114 2.55 3.72 8.59
CA ASN A 114 3.48 3.22 9.60
C ASN A 114 2.74 2.73 10.87
N GLY A 115 1.71 3.46 11.30
CA GLY A 115 0.86 3.02 12.40
C GLY A 115 0.14 1.70 12.09
N LEU A 116 -0.38 1.55 10.86
CA LEU A 116 -0.97 0.29 10.39
C LEU A 116 0.06 -0.84 10.25
N GLY A 117 1.27 -0.54 9.78
CA GLY A 117 2.36 -1.50 9.66
C GLY A 117 2.70 -2.12 11.01
N VAL A 118 2.88 -1.29 12.05
CA VAL A 118 3.07 -1.77 13.43
C VAL A 118 1.86 -2.58 13.90
N TYR A 119 0.65 -2.12 13.59
CA TYR A 119 -0.57 -2.85 13.94
C TYR A 119 -0.59 -4.27 13.37
N TYR A 120 -0.30 -4.44 12.09
CA TYR A 120 -0.28 -5.76 11.44
C TYR A 120 0.94 -6.60 11.80
N GLN A 121 2.13 -6.00 11.92
CA GLN A 121 3.37 -6.71 12.27
C GLN A 121 3.25 -7.45 13.61
N TYR A 122 2.51 -6.89 14.57
CA TYR A 122 2.28 -7.51 15.88
C TYR A 122 1.01 -8.38 15.94
N GLY A 123 0.32 -8.59 14.82
CA GLY A 123 -0.91 -9.38 14.74
C GLY A 123 -2.09 -8.76 15.49
N LEU A 124 -2.13 -7.43 15.61
CA LEU A 124 -3.12 -6.72 16.43
C LEU A 124 -4.49 -6.63 15.76
N ASP A 125 -4.61 -7.11 14.52
CA ASP A 125 -5.88 -7.43 13.86
C ASP A 125 -6.68 -8.45 14.68
N ASN A 126 -6.03 -9.37 15.38
CA ASN A 126 -6.66 -10.23 16.36
C ASN A 126 -6.93 -9.49 17.70
N PRO A 127 -8.19 -9.26 18.11
CA PRO A 127 -8.51 -8.51 19.32
C PRO A 127 -7.98 -9.14 20.61
N ALA A 128 -7.86 -10.47 20.67
CA ALA A 128 -7.32 -11.16 21.83
C ALA A 128 -5.90 -10.68 22.16
N TYR A 129 -5.09 -10.41 21.14
CA TYR A 129 -3.71 -9.96 21.30
C TYR A 129 -3.59 -8.51 21.78
N ARG A 130 -4.65 -7.71 21.71
CA ARG A 130 -4.62 -6.29 22.12
C ARG A 130 -4.64 -6.10 23.63
N ALA A 131 -5.09 -7.11 24.38
CA ALA A 131 -5.21 -7.04 25.84
C ALA A 131 -3.93 -7.49 26.59
N GLU A 132 -2.99 -8.12 25.89
CA GLU A 132 -1.90 -8.88 26.50
C GLU A 132 -0.56 -8.10 26.52
N GLY A 133 0.05 -7.99 27.70
CA GLY A 133 1.47 -7.64 27.89
C GLY A 133 2.03 -6.55 26.96
N VAL A 134 3.14 -6.86 26.28
CA VAL A 134 3.83 -5.96 25.33
C VAL A 134 2.93 -5.56 24.16
N ARG A 135 2.07 -6.46 23.68
CA ARG A 135 1.19 -6.20 22.54
C ARG A 135 0.15 -5.14 22.85
N ARG A 136 -0.34 -5.05 24.10
CA ARG A 136 -1.21 -3.95 24.55
C ARG A 136 -0.54 -2.58 24.41
N PHE A 137 0.74 -2.48 24.76
CA PHE A 137 1.49 -1.23 24.59
C PHE A 137 1.67 -0.89 23.11
N ARG A 138 2.04 -1.87 22.29
CA ARG A 138 2.15 -1.71 20.82
C ARG A 138 0.82 -1.32 20.17
N TYR A 139 -0.29 -1.89 20.61
CA TYR A 139 -1.63 -1.50 20.17
C TYR A 139 -1.90 -0.03 20.45
N ARG A 140 -1.68 0.43 21.69
CA ARG A 140 -1.90 1.83 22.06
C ARG A 140 -1.01 2.79 21.28
N GLU A 141 0.24 2.42 21.05
CA GLU A 141 1.21 3.21 20.29
C GLU A 141 0.82 3.31 18.80
N ALA A 142 0.57 2.17 18.16
CA ALA A 142 0.12 2.09 16.77
C ALA A 142 -1.19 2.86 16.58
N PHE A 143 -2.16 2.62 17.46
CA PHE A 143 -3.47 3.24 17.36
C PHE A 143 -3.44 4.76 17.58
N ARG A 144 -2.63 5.25 18.53
CA ARG A 144 -2.41 6.69 18.70
C ARG A 144 -1.78 7.32 17.46
N THR A 145 -0.85 6.63 16.82
CA THR A 145 -0.21 7.08 15.58
C THR A 145 -1.22 7.16 14.44
N ILE A 146 -2.06 6.13 14.29
CA ILE A 146 -3.16 6.08 13.32
C ILE A 146 -4.13 7.25 13.54
N GLN A 147 -4.63 7.46 14.77
CA GLN A 147 -5.56 8.54 15.09
C GLN A 147 -4.97 9.92 14.80
N LYS A 148 -3.72 10.17 15.22
CA LYS A 148 -3.04 11.46 14.98
C LYS A 148 -2.88 11.75 13.49
N ALA A 149 -2.57 10.74 12.68
CA ALA A 149 -2.43 10.90 11.23
C ALA A 149 -3.79 11.07 10.54
N ARG A 150 -4.82 10.30 10.95
CA ARG A 150 -6.22 10.45 10.51
C ARG A 150 -6.69 11.90 10.70
N ASP A 151 -6.50 12.47 11.89
CA ASP A 151 -6.98 13.82 12.21
C ASP A 151 -6.35 14.88 11.32
N LYS A 152 -5.04 14.74 11.04
CA LYS A 152 -4.34 15.61 10.09
C LYS A 152 -4.87 15.46 8.66
N LEU A 153 -5.08 14.23 8.20
CA LEU A 153 -5.67 13.97 6.87
C LEU A 153 -7.06 14.58 6.75
N GLU A 154 -7.87 14.53 7.81
CA GLU A 154 -9.19 15.17 7.84
C GLU A 154 -9.12 16.69 7.75
N VAL A 155 -8.16 17.33 8.44
CA VAL A 155 -7.95 18.77 8.31
C VAL A 155 -7.55 19.12 6.86
N TYR A 156 -6.58 18.41 6.29
CA TYR A 156 -6.12 18.70 4.93
C TYR A 156 -7.16 18.38 3.85
N SER A 157 -7.99 17.36 4.04
CA SER A 157 -9.07 17.05 3.10
C SER A 157 -10.11 18.17 3.02
N LYS A 158 -10.43 18.82 4.16
CA LYS A 158 -11.30 20.01 4.20
C LYS A 158 -10.66 21.23 3.54
N MET A 159 -9.36 21.45 3.76
CA MET A 159 -8.63 22.61 3.22
C MET A 159 -8.39 22.51 1.71
N LYS A 160 -7.96 21.35 1.22
CA LYS A 160 -7.51 21.17 -0.16
C LYS A 160 -8.61 20.67 -1.09
N ARG A 161 -9.56 19.88 -0.56
CA ARG A 161 -10.64 19.22 -1.33
C ARG A 161 -10.17 18.43 -2.56
N HIS A 162 -8.89 18.07 -2.60
CA HIS A 162 -8.32 17.29 -3.68
C HIS A 162 -8.68 15.80 -3.49
N PRO A 163 -9.02 15.04 -4.54
CA PRO A 163 -9.47 13.65 -4.43
C PRO A 163 -8.55 12.74 -3.62
N VAL A 164 -7.23 12.88 -3.79
CA VAL A 164 -6.23 12.15 -2.97
C VAL A 164 -6.40 12.37 -1.46
N PHE A 165 -6.60 13.62 -1.01
CA PHE A 165 -6.79 13.90 0.41
C PHE A 165 -8.15 13.39 0.90
N LEU A 166 -9.19 13.50 0.07
CA LEU A 166 -10.53 13.00 0.40
C LEU A 166 -10.53 11.48 0.55
N ALA A 167 -9.95 10.75 -0.41
CA ALA A 167 -9.84 9.30 -0.38
C ALA A 167 -9.01 8.82 0.81
N ALA A 168 -7.82 9.39 1.04
CA ALA A 168 -6.97 9.00 2.16
C ALA A 168 -7.59 9.34 3.53
N SER A 169 -8.24 10.50 3.65
CA SER A 169 -8.97 10.88 4.87
C SER A 169 -10.14 9.94 5.13
N ARG A 170 -10.91 9.58 4.10
CA ARG A 170 -12.02 8.63 4.20
C ARG A 170 -11.51 7.25 4.63
N PHE A 171 -10.49 6.72 3.95
CA PHE A 171 -9.92 5.42 4.26
C PHE A 171 -9.33 5.35 5.67
N SER A 172 -8.57 6.37 6.09
CA SER A 172 -7.97 6.41 7.43
C SER A 172 -9.01 6.51 8.54
N ARG A 173 -10.07 7.30 8.36
CA ARG A 173 -11.18 7.41 9.31
C ARG A 173 -11.93 6.09 9.47
N LEU A 174 -12.28 5.44 8.37
CA LEU A 174 -13.02 4.17 8.39
C LEU A 174 -12.18 3.02 8.94
N THR A 175 -10.88 3.00 8.63
CA THR A 175 -9.95 2.02 9.20
C THR A 175 -9.79 2.23 10.70
N ALA A 176 -9.65 3.47 11.18
CA ALA A 176 -9.57 3.73 12.62
C ALA A 176 -10.85 3.30 13.36
N ALA A 177 -12.03 3.61 12.79
CA ALA A 177 -13.31 3.21 13.36
C ALA A 177 -13.49 1.68 13.39
N GLU A 178 -12.99 0.97 12.39
CA GLU A 178 -13.04 -0.49 12.35
C GLU A 178 -12.09 -1.13 13.37
N ILE A 179 -10.89 -0.56 13.57
CA ILE A 179 -9.98 -0.99 14.63
C ILE A 179 -10.62 -0.79 16.02
N GLU A 180 -11.26 0.36 16.26
CA GLU A 180 -11.99 0.66 17.51
C GLU A 180 -13.15 -0.29 17.74
N LEU A 181 -13.90 -0.63 16.69
CA LEU A 181 -15.01 -1.57 16.76
C LEU A 181 -14.56 -2.95 17.28
N GLY A 182 -13.37 -3.40 16.88
CA GLY A 182 -12.83 -4.70 17.28
C GLY A 182 -13.65 -5.87 16.72
N GLU A 183 -13.77 -6.95 17.50
CA GLU A 183 -14.66 -8.07 17.15
C GLU A 183 -16.03 -7.82 17.79
N PRO A 184 -17.05 -7.52 16.96
CA PRO A 184 -18.37 -7.21 17.46
C PRO A 184 -18.98 -8.45 18.12
N GLU A 185 -19.37 -8.31 19.38
CA GLU A 185 -20.04 -9.35 20.14
C GLU A 185 -21.54 -9.31 19.86
N TYR A 186 -21.99 -10.15 18.93
CA TYR A 186 -23.41 -10.26 18.68
C TYR A 186 -24.05 -11.25 19.66
N LYS A 187 -25.12 -10.84 20.35
CA LYS A 187 -25.94 -11.76 21.17
C LYS A 187 -26.26 -13.02 20.36
N GLU A 188 -25.85 -14.17 20.87
CA GLU A 188 -25.91 -15.44 20.14
C GLU A 188 -27.36 -15.78 19.78
N ARG A 189 -27.63 -15.77 18.47
CA ARG A 189 -28.79 -16.44 17.89
C ARG A 189 -28.22 -17.48 16.96
N MET A 190 -28.30 -18.76 17.32
CA MET A 190 -27.73 -19.87 16.54
C MET A 190 -28.09 -19.81 15.04
N LYS A 191 -29.27 -19.27 14.70
CA LYS A 191 -29.72 -19.09 13.31
C LYS A 191 -28.82 -18.20 12.44
N TYR A 192 -28.04 -17.29 13.02
CA TYR A 192 -27.20 -16.34 12.27
C TYR A 192 -25.71 -16.68 12.28
N ARG A 193 -25.30 -17.73 13.01
CA ARG A 193 -23.90 -18.10 13.17
C ARG A 193 -23.14 -18.22 11.85
N LYS A 194 -23.74 -18.86 10.83
CA LYS A 194 -23.13 -19.01 9.50
C LYS A 194 -22.84 -17.67 8.81
N PHE A 195 -23.74 -16.69 8.96
CA PHE A 195 -23.53 -15.35 8.41
C PHE A 195 -22.44 -14.61 9.17
N ASP A 196 -22.46 -14.70 10.50
CA ASP A 196 -21.45 -14.07 11.36
C ASP A 196 -20.05 -14.64 11.07
N ASP A 197 -19.92 -15.96 10.93
CA ASP A 197 -18.66 -16.63 10.58
C ASP A 197 -18.15 -16.20 9.19
N ARG A 198 -19.04 -16.14 8.19
CA ARG A 198 -18.70 -15.66 6.84
C ARG A 198 -18.25 -14.20 6.84
N PHE A 199 -18.92 -13.35 7.62
CA PHE A 199 -18.56 -11.94 7.77
C PHE A 199 -17.19 -11.77 8.42
N ARG A 200 -16.90 -12.53 9.49
CA ARG A 200 -15.57 -12.54 10.13
C ARG A 200 -14.48 -13.01 9.18
N LEU A 201 -14.73 -14.04 8.37
CA LEU A 201 -13.80 -14.49 7.34
C LEU A 201 -13.54 -13.39 6.29
N ALA A 202 -14.59 -12.75 5.79
CA ALA A 202 -14.46 -11.64 4.84
C ALA A 202 -13.67 -10.45 5.42
N ARG A 203 -13.86 -10.11 6.70
CA ARG A 203 -13.04 -9.08 7.36
C ARG A 203 -11.55 -9.43 7.37
N ARG A 204 -11.21 -10.67 7.76
CA ARG A 204 -9.81 -11.15 7.76
C ARG A 204 -9.21 -11.12 6.36
N SER A 205 -9.92 -11.65 5.37
CA SER A 205 -9.46 -11.63 3.97
C SER A 205 -9.27 -10.21 3.43
N PHE A 206 -10.08 -9.25 3.88
CA PHE A 206 -9.94 -7.85 3.51
C PHE A 206 -8.69 -7.22 4.15
N ASP A 207 -8.41 -7.49 5.43
CA ASP A 207 -7.16 -7.05 6.07
C ASP A 207 -5.93 -7.70 5.43
N ASP A 208 -6.01 -8.98 5.01
CA ASP A 208 -4.91 -9.63 4.28
C ASP A 208 -4.66 -8.98 2.91
N ALA A 209 -5.71 -8.55 2.21
CA ALA A 209 -5.55 -7.77 0.99
C ALA A 209 -4.90 -6.40 1.25
N ILE A 210 -5.28 -5.71 2.33
CA ILE A 210 -4.64 -4.45 2.75
C ILE A 210 -3.15 -4.67 3.06
N LYS A 211 -2.82 -5.75 3.78
CA LYS A 211 -1.43 -6.14 4.05
C LYS A 211 -0.66 -6.37 2.75
N GLU A 212 -1.22 -7.11 1.80
CA GLU A 212 -0.54 -7.35 0.52
C GLU A 212 -0.35 -6.06 -0.30
N ILE A 213 -1.29 -5.11 -0.24
CA ILE A 213 -1.22 -3.84 -0.96
C ILE A 213 -0.17 -2.90 -0.38
N PHE A 214 -0.17 -2.70 0.95
CA PHE A 214 0.63 -1.66 1.61
C PHE A 214 1.87 -2.20 2.34
N PHE A 215 1.88 -3.48 2.70
CA PHE A 215 2.92 -4.12 3.52
C PHE A 215 3.28 -5.51 2.95
N PRO A 216 3.64 -5.61 1.66
CA PRO A 216 3.88 -6.90 1.01
C PRO A 216 4.97 -7.74 1.69
N GLU A 217 5.89 -7.12 2.42
CA GLU A 217 6.90 -7.78 3.24
C GLU A 217 6.33 -8.58 4.41
N LEU A 218 5.12 -8.25 4.88
CA LEU A 218 4.44 -9.00 5.94
C LEU A 218 3.71 -10.24 5.41
N ILE A 219 3.57 -10.38 4.09
CA ILE A 219 2.88 -11.51 3.47
C ILE A 219 3.89 -12.60 3.06
N PRO A 220 3.74 -13.84 3.55
CA PRO A 220 4.54 -14.96 3.07
C PRO A 220 4.42 -15.12 1.54
N LYS A 221 5.54 -15.35 0.85
CA LYS A 221 5.60 -15.46 -0.62
C LYS A 221 4.63 -16.46 -1.25
N HIS A 222 4.21 -17.49 -0.52
CA HIS A 222 3.25 -18.49 -1.03
C HIS A 222 1.78 -18.03 -0.92
N LEU A 223 1.53 -16.91 -0.24
CA LEU A 223 0.22 -16.29 -0.07
C LEU A 223 0.05 -15.02 -0.92
N THR A 224 1.11 -14.55 -1.59
CA THR A 224 1.05 -13.37 -2.48
C THR A 224 0.24 -13.66 -3.75
N GLY A 225 -0.31 -12.61 -4.36
CA GLY A 225 -1.15 -12.67 -5.56
C GLY A 225 -2.63 -12.93 -5.27
N ARG A 226 -3.04 -12.96 -3.99
CA ARG A 226 -4.42 -13.30 -3.60
C ARG A 226 -5.27 -12.07 -3.34
N ALA A 227 -4.67 -10.91 -3.09
CA ALA A 227 -5.35 -9.66 -2.74
C ALA A 227 -6.52 -9.32 -3.67
N VAL A 228 -6.31 -9.35 -4.99
CA VAL A 228 -7.35 -8.96 -5.96
C VAL A 228 -8.58 -9.85 -5.83
N SER A 229 -8.39 -11.17 -5.81
CA SER A 229 -9.50 -12.12 -5.62
C SER A 229 -10.15 -11.98 -4.23
N GLY A 230 -9.35 -11.68 -3.21
CA GLY A 230 -9.82 -11.45 -1.84
C GLY A 230 -10.75 -10.25 -1.75
N ILE A 231 -10.36 -9.12 -2.34
CA ILE A 231 -11.13 -7.86 -2.33
C ILE A 231 -12.56 -8.09 -2.83
N TYR A 232 -12.73 -8.65 -4.03
CA TYR A 232 -14.06 -8.91 -4.59
C TYR A 232 -14.89 -9.89 -3.74
N ALA A 233 -14.28 -10.96 -3.23
CA ALA A 233 -14.96 -11.91 -2.37
C ALA A 233 -15.42 -11.30 -1.03
N CYS A 234 -14.66 -10.35 -0.49
CA CYS A 234 -15.02 -9.64 0.74
C CYS A 234 -16.23 -8.73 0.52
N TYR A 235 -16.24 -7.96 -0.58
CA TYR A 235 -17.35 -7.05 -0.89
C TYR A 235 -18.69 -7.78 -1.00
N THR A 236 -18.73 -8.89 -1.75
CA THR A 236 -19.96 -9.70 -1.88
C THR A 236 -20.46 -10.21 -0.53
N SER A 237 -19.56 -10.54 0.39
CA SER A 237 -19.92 -10.99 1.73
C SER A 237 -20.42 -9.84 2.61
N PHE A 238 -19.85 -8.64 2.50
CA PHE A 238 -20.35 -7.45 3.22
C PHE A 238 -21.74 -7.04 2.73
N VAL A 239 -21.96 -7.01 1.41
CA VAL A 239 -23.27 -6.70 0.82
C VAL A 239 -24.31 -7.76 1.20
N LEU A 240 -23.97 -9.06 1.12
CA LEU A 240 -24.85 -10.12 1.60
C LEU A 240 -25.24 -9.89 3.06
N TYR A 241 -24.29 -9.54 3.92
CA TYR A 241 -24.56 -9.26 5.33
C TYR A 241 -25.54 -8.08 5.51
N LEU A 242 -25.42 -7.01 4.70
CA LEU A 242 -26.38 -5.90 4.68
C LEU A 242 -27.79 -6.31 4.23
N THR A 243 -27.91 -7.28 3.31
CA THR A 243 -29.23 -7.77 2.88
C THR A 243 -29.92 -8.60 3.97
N VAL A 244 -29.16 -9.29 4.81
CA VAL A 244 -29.69 -10.14 5.88
C VAL A 244 -30.03 -9.34 7.14
N PHE A 245 -29.26 -8.28 7.44
CA PHE A 245 -29.43 -7.46 8.63
C PHE A 245 -29.78 -6.01 8.28
N THR A 246 -31.04 -5.65 8.47
CA THR A 246 -31.58 -4.31 8.14
C THR A 246 -31.46 -3.29 9.27
N GLU A 247 -31.07 -3.70 10.47
CA GLU A 247 -30.88 -2.83 11.63
C GLU A 247 -29.90 -3.41 12.66
N GLY A 248 -29.53 -2.57 13.63
CA GLY A 248 -28.66 -2.95 14.75
C GLY A 248 -27.16 -3.06 14.42
N GLU A 249 -26.40 -3.60 15.37
CA GLU A 249 -24.93 -3.63 15.33
C GLU A 249 -24.38 -4.43 14.15
N ARG A 250 -25.06 -5.51 13.74
CA ARG A 250 -24.70 -6.30 12.57
C ARG A 250 -24.73 -5.47 11.29
N ARG A 251 -25.80 -4.71 11.08
CA ARG A 251 -25.91 -3.79 9.95
C ARG A 251 -24.81 -2.73 10.02
N ASN A 252 -24.62 -2.11 11.17
CA ASN A 252 -23.62 -1.05 11.34
C ASN A 252 -22.20 -1.55 11.01
N ALA A 253 -21.83 -2.75 11.45
CA ALA A 253 -20.55 -3.36 11.13
C ALA A 253 -20.39 -3.58 9.62
N ALA A 254 -21.42 -4.07 8.94
CA ALA A 254 -21.34 -4.27 7.49
C ALA A 254 -21.36 -2.96 6.69
N ILE A 255 -22.07 -1.92 7.16
CA ILE A 255 -22.00 -0.58 6.56
C ILE A 255 -20.56 -0.06 6.66
N LEU A 256 -19.94 -0.20 7.84
CA LEU A 256 -18.56 0.22 8.06
C LEU A 256 -17.59 -0.52 7.13
N MET A 257 -17.69 -1.84 7.04
CA MET A 257 -16.81 -2.63 6.16
C MET A 257 -17.01 -2.32 4.68
N THR A 258 -18.25 -2.13 4.23
CA THR A 258 -18.55 -1.76 2.84
C THR A 258 -17.98 -0.37 2.53
N ALA A 259 -18.18 0.60 3.43
CA ALA A 259 -17.62 1.93 3.25
C ALA A 259 -16.08 1.93 3.26
N ARG A 260 -15.45 1.11 4.11
CA ARG A 260 -13.99 0.94 4.18
C ARG A 260 -13.46 0.32 2.89
N TYR A 261 -14.17 -0.66 2.34
CA TYR A 261 -13.90 -1.24 1.02
C TYR A 261 -13.93 -0.17 -0.07
N ASP A 262 -15.02 0.60 -0.18
CA ASP A 262 -15.14 1.63 -1.21
C ASP A 262 -14.00 2.66 -1.10
N ALA A 263 -13.66 3.07 0.12
CA ALA A 263 -12.56 4.00 0.35
C ALA A 263 -11.18 3.44 -0.03
N LEU A 264 -10.96 2.12 0.09
CA LEU A 264 -9.75 1.48 -0.43
C LEU A 264 -9.76 1.48 -1.96
N MET A 265 -10.90 1.19 -2.58
CA MET A 265 -11.03 1.20 -4.05
C MET A 265 -10.76 2.60 -4.62
N ASP A 266 -11.25 3.66 -3.97
CA ASP A 266 -10.93 5.05 -4.33
C ASP A 266 -9.41 5.29 -4.35
N LEU A 267 -8.67 4.77 -3.36
CA LEU A 267 -7.20 4.88 -3.30
C LEU A 267 -6.50 4.08 -4.40
N LEU A 268 -6.97 2.86 -4.67
CA LEU A 268 -6.41 2.00 -5.71
C LEU A 268 -6.63 2.61 -7.10
N GLU A 269 -7.79 3.20 -7.35
CA GLU A 269 -8.08 3.91 -8.60
C GLU A 269 -7.13 5.10 -8.79
N LEU A 270 -6.95 5.93 -7.76
CA LEU A 270 -6.00 7.04 -7.81
C LEU A 270 -4.56 6.59 -8.06
N ARG A 271 -4.16 5.42 -7.52
CA ARG A 271 -2.86 4.81 -7.82
C ARG A 271 -2.77 4.31 -9.25
N ASN A 272 -3.78 3.61 -9.74
CA ASN A 272 -3.80 3.09 -11.11
C ASN A 272 -3.74 4.22 -12.15
N ASN A 273 -4.26 5.39 -11.80
CA ASN A 273 -4.20 6.61 -12.60
C ASN A 273 -2.86 7.38 -12.45
N GLY A 274 -1.90 6.88 -11.67
CA GLY A 274 -0.59 7.54 -11.44
C GLY A 274 -0.65 8.82 -10.60
N ILE A 275 -1.76 9.05 -9.89
CA ILE A 275 -1.99 10.26 -9.10
C ILE A 275 -1.48 10.09 -7.67
N LEU A 276 -1.55 8.86 -7.16
CA LEU A 276 -1.09 8.45 -5.84
C LEU A 276 -0.04 7.34 -5.97
N GLU A 277 1.01 7.44 -5.16
CA GLU A 277 2.04 6.39 -5.05
C GLU A 277 2.08 5.87 -3.62
N PHE A 278 2.27 4.56 -3.47
CA PHE A 278 2.58 3.90 -2.21
C PHE A 278 3.38 2.63 -2.50
#